data_AF-A0A366W0F1-F1
#
_entry.id   AF-A0A366W0F1-F1
#
_cell.length_a   1.000
_cell.length_b   1.000
_cell.length_c   1.000
_cell.angle_alpha   90.00
_cell.angle_beta   90.00
_cell.angle_gamma   90.00
#
_symmetry.space_group_name_H-M   'P 1'
#
loop_
_entity.id
_entity.type
_entity.pdbx_description
1 polymer ?
#
loop_
_entity_poly.entity_id
_entity_poly.type
_entity_poly.pdbx_seq_one_letter_code
_entity_poly.pdbx_strand_id
1 'polypeptide(L)'
;MIHKHLLLGGVGLMSLLATPVFAANETCAAAPEPVITLGFGSRYTDDSVSRSDIDEASNAQVNAALGPIDDFLRDLTRVANAALESEENRTEKADCAIAQMATWAEADAFSELNSIGANFSIGARLAGFAMTYRQVAPYSTDPQARQVIEDWLGRRIDEQMTFWEEDATSGAKTGNLRGWAALGVNLVGQIRNDPVALSWSQWSATLLQCEANPDGSLPQEMRRGKYALHYQLHAVAPMVLTTLLLEQQGRSIKGICDNALDRIVAFTIADLEAGEASEAYSGESQSLFDGTDELESFQMAWLEAYLVLSPNPDLDAYADQFRPLSHSKMGGDQALLWASPIGSDG
;
A
#
# COMPACT_ATOMS: atom_id res chain seq x y z
N MET A 1 -74.55 55.35 -16.75
CA MET A 1 -73.85 54.72 -15.62
C MET A 1 -72.63 53.99 -16.15
N ILE A 2 -71.46 54.35 -15.60
CA ILE A 2 -70.23 53.54 -15.50
C ILE A 2 -69.38 53.38 -16.77
N HIS A 3 -68.15 53.92 -16.65
CA HIS A 3 -66.99 53.86 -17.53
C HIS A 3 -66.48 52.44 -17.80
N LYS A 4 -65.70 52.25 -18.87
CA LYS A 4 -64.27 51.86 -18.73
C LYS A 4 -63.49 51.92 -20.04
N HIS A 5 -62.36 52.62 -19.94
CA HIS A 5 -61.28 52.74 -20.90
C HIS A 5 -60.55 51.40 -21.09
N LEU A 6 -60.18 51.08 -22.34
CA LEU A 6 -59.21 50.03 -22.65
C LEU A 6 -57.81 50.68 -22.68
N LEU A 7 -56.97 50.30 -21.73
CA LEU A 7 -55.54 50.65 -21.69
C LEU A 7 -54.74 49.55 -22.41
N LEU A 8 -53.94 49.94 -23.40
CA LEU A 8 -52.84 49.12 -23.94
C LEU A 8 -51.73 49.04 -22.89
N GLY A 9 -51.42 47.84 -22.41
CA GLY A 9 -50.22 47.55 -21.60
C GLY A 9 -49.23 46.75 -22.44
N GLY A 10 -48.08 47.36 -22.76
CA GLY A 10 -46.97 46.72 -23.45
C GLY A 10 -46.27 45.70 -22.56
N VAL A 11 -45.96 44.53 -23.12
CA VAL A 11 -45.16 43.49 -22.46
C VAL A 11 -43.69 43.77 -22.74
N GLY A 12 -42.96 44.16 -21.70
CA GLY A 12 -41.51 44.29 -21.72
C GLY A 12 -40.86 42.90 -21.68
N LEU A 13 -40.02 42.62 -22.67
CA LEU A 13 -39.23 41.40 -22.77
C LEU A 13 -38.00 41.52 -21.84
N MET A 14 -38.06 40.90 -20.67
CA MET A 14 -36.95 40.85 -19.72
C MET A 14 -36.04 39.69 -20.12
N SER A 15 -34.90 39.99 -20.74
CA SER A 15 -33.89 38.99 -21.12
C SER A 15 -33.08 38.58 -19.89
N LEU A 16 -33.35 37.39 -19.37
CA LEU A 16 -32.52 36.72 -18.37
C LEU A 16 -31.26 36.19 -19.07
N LEU A 17 -30.12 36.83 -18.82
CA LEU A 17 -28.80 36.27 -19.14
C LEU A 17 -28.54 35.13 -18.15
N ALA A 18 -28.67 33.89 -18.61
CA ALA A 18 -28.21 32.72 -17.88
C ALA A 18 -26.68 32.76 -17.80
N THR A 19 -26.14 32.89 -16.58
CA THR A 19 -24.73 32.62 -16.33
C THR A 19 -24.45 31.14 -16.60
N PRO A 20 -23.36 30.77 -17.29
CA PRO A 20 -23.00 29.38 -17.45
C PRO A 20 -22.68 28.82 -16.06
N VAL A 21 -23.51 27.88 -15.60
CA VAL A 21 -23.17 26.98 -14.51
C VAL A 21 -22.06 26.11 -15.06
N PHE A 22 -20.86 26.19 -14.48
CA PHE A 22 -19.81 25.22 -14.73
C PHE A 22 -20.39 23.84 -14.38
N ALA A 23 -20.55 22.99 -15.39
CA ALA A 23 -20.91 21.61 -15.18
C ALA A 23 -19.81 20.99 -14.31
N ALA A 24 -20.16 20.59 -13.09
CA ALA A 24 -19.34 19.63 -12.35
C ALA A 24 -19.26 18.38 -13.22
N ASN A 25 -18.05 17.99 -13.61
CA ASN A 25 -17.84 16.80 -14.42
C ASN A 25 -18.39 15.59 -13.63
N GLU A 26 -19.39 14.91 -14.17
CA GLU A 26 -20.13 13.80 -13.56
C GLU A 26 -19.30 12.51 -13.36
N THR A 27 -17.98 12.55 -13.52
CA THR A 27 -17.14 11.34 -13.68
C THR A 27 -16.20 11.02 -12.52
N CYS A 28 -16.02 11.91 -11.53
CA CYS A 28 -15.21 11.62 -10.36
C CYS A 28 -16.08 11.41 -9.12
N ALA A 29 -16.02 10.21 -8.53
CA ALA A 29 -16.68 9.94 -7.26
C ALA A 29 -16.06 10.80 -6.15
N ALA A 30 -16.90 11.23 -5.20
CA ALA A 30 -16.42 11.89 -4.01
C ALA A 30 -15.51 10.96 -3.22
N ALA A 31 -14.49 11.52 -2.57
CA ALA A 31 -13.66 10.76 -1.65
C ALA A 31 -14.52 10.17 -0.53
N PRO A 32 -14.25 8.94 -0.06
CA PRO A 32 -14.83 8.46 1.17
C PRO A 32 -14.38 9.33 2.36
N GLU A 33 -15.12 9.26 3.46
CA GLU A 33 -14.83 10.05 4.66
C GLU A 33 -13.38 9.83 5.15
N PRO A 34 -12.58 10.90 5.31
CA PRO A 34 -11.21 10.79 5.82
C PRO A 34 -11.14 10.18 7.22
N VAL A 35 -10.25 9.21 7.40
CA VAL A 35 -9.97 8.63 8.72
C VAL A 35 -8.89 9.45 9.42
N ILE A 36 -9.32 10.42 10.23
CA ILE A 36 -8.44 11.27 11.04
C ILE A 36 -7.90 10.48 12.25
N THR A 37 -8.82 9.86 12.99
CA THR A 37 -8.54 9.08 14.19
C THR A 37 -8.62 7.59 13.91
N LEU A 38 -7.59 6.84 14.33
CA LEU A 38 -7.55 5.40 14.22
C LEU A 38 -7.07 4.77 15.53
N GLY A 39 -7.87 3.86 16.09
CA GLY A 39 -7.53 3.14 17.30
C GLY A 39 -8.31 1.84 17.42
N PHE A 40 -7.60 0.77 17.74
CA PHE A 40 -8.16 -0.57 17.98
C PHE A 40 -7.19 -1.43 18.80
N GLY A 41 -7.72 -2.47 19.43
CA GLY A 41 -6.94 -3.46 20.19
C GLY A 41 -6.15 -4.44 19.32
N SER A 42 -5.52 -5.42 19.96
CA SER A 42 -4.88 -6.55 19.27
C SER A 42 -5.91 -7.44 18.58
N ARG A 43 -5.57 -8.03 17.42
CA ARG A 43 -6.37 -9.10 16.81
C ARG A 43 -6.30 -10.42 17.59
N TYR A 44 -5.24 -10.56 18.39
CA TYR A 44 -4.91 -11.77 19.13
C TYR A 44 -5.31 -11.66 20.59
N THR A 45 -5.63 -12.79 21.20
CA THR A 45 -5.84 -12.88 22.64
C THR A 45 -4.61 -12.39 23.40
N ASP A 46 -4.83 -11.88 24.62
CA ASP A 46 -3.77 -11.27 25.42
C ASP A 46 -2.70 -12.29 25.87
N ASP A 47 -3.07 -13.55 26.02
CA ASP A 47 -2.22 -14.67 26.38
C ASP A 47 -1.47 -15.30 25.19
N SER A 48 -1.79 -14.92 23.95
CA SER A 48 -1.12 -15.43 22.75
C SER A 48 0.29 -14.86 22.61
N VAL A 49 1.28 -15.60 23.11
CA VAL A 49 2.71 -15.23 23.05
C VAL A 49 3.22 -15.18 21.60
N SER A 50 2.82 -16.15 20.78
CA SER A 50 3.12 -16.25 19.34
C SER A 50 2.32 -15.27 18.49
N ARG A 51 1.29 -14.62 19.06
CA ARG A 51 0.33 -13.80 18.32
C ARG A 51 -0.29 -14.60 17.17
N SER A 52 -0.82 -15.77 17.49
CA SER A 52 -1.47 -16.70 16.55
C SER A 52 -2.86 -17.16 16.99
N ASP A 53 -3.30 -16.80 18.20
CA ASP A 53 -4.64 -17.11 18.69
C ASP A 53 -5.54 -15.90 18.47
N ILE A 54 -6.41 -15.96 17.47
CA ILE A 54 -7.28 -14.85 17.07
C ILE A 54 -8.44 -14.73 18.06
N ASP A 55 -8.66 -13.52 18.57
CA ASP A 55 -9.91 -13.15 19.23
C ASP A 55 -10.91 -12.65 18.18
N GLU A 56 -11.98 -13.40 17.92
CA GLU A 56 -12.92 -13.10 16.83
C GLU A 56 -13.51 -11.69 16.92
N ALA A 57 -13.88 -11.26 18.13
CA ALA A 57 -14.49 -9.96 18.36
C ALA A 57 -13.50 -8.82 18.11
N SER A 58 -12.28 -8.94 18.61
CA SER A 58 -11.22 -7.95 18.40
C SER A 58 -10.77 -7.93 16.94
N ASN A 59 -10.65 -9.09 16.30
CA ASN A 59 -10.34 -9.19 14.88
C ASN A 59 -11.41 -8.51 14.01
N ALA A 60 -12.69 -8.68 14.35
CA ALA A 60 -13.79 -7.99 13.67
C ALA A 60 -13.72 -6.46 13.86
N GLN A 61 -13.35 -5.98 15.07
CA GLN A 61 -13.14 -4.55 15.32
C GLN A 61 -11.98 -3.98 14.50
N VAL A 62 -10.86 -4.70 14.42
CA VAL A 62 -9.72 -4.27 13.59
C VAL A 62 -10.12 -4.23 12.11
N ASN A 63 -10.85 -5.25 11.62
CA ASN A 63 -11.35 -5.26 10.25
C ASN A 63 -12.31 -4.10 9.97
N ALA A 64 -13.22 -3.79 10.90
CA ALA A 64 -14.15 -2.67 10.76
C ALA A 64 -13.44 -1.32 10.74
N ALA A 65 -12.38 -1.15 11.55
CA ALA A 65 -11.60 0.09 11.60
C ALA A 65 -10.75 0.29 10.34
N LEU A 66 -10.19 -0.78 9.79
CA LEU A 66 -9.28 -0.72 8.64
C LEU A 66 -9.98 -0.85 7.28
N GLY A 67 -11.17 -1.47 7.26
CA GLY A 67 -11.95 -1.74 6.05
C GLY A 67 -12.14 -0.50 5.16
N PRO A 68 -12.69 0.62 5.67
CA PRO A 68 -12.90 1.82 4.86
C PRO A 68 -11.62 2.36 4.20
N ILE A 69 -10.48 2.26 4.88
CA ILE A 69 -9.17 2.68 4.34
C ILE A 69 -8.73 1.73 3.23
N ASP A 70 -8.85 0.43 3.46
CA ASP A 70 -8.42 -0.59 2.51
C ASP A 70 -9.32 -0.61 1.26
N ASP A 71 -10.62 -0.35 1.43
CA ASP A 71 -11.60 -0.18 0.35
C ASP A 71 -11.23 1.03 -0.52
N PHE A 72 -10.97 2.17 0.12
CA PHE A 72 -10.53 3.38 -0.58
C PHE A 72 -9.24 3.14 -1.37
N LEU A 73 -8.24 2.49 -0.78
CA LEU A 73 -6.99 2.16 -1.46
C LEU A 73 -7.23 1.24 -2.67
N ARG A 74 -8.14 0.26 -2.58
CA ARG A 74 -8.48 -0.60 -3.73
C ARG A 74 -9.12 0.22 -4.86
N ASP A 75 -9.99 1.17 -4.53
CA ASP A 75 -10.63 2.03 -5.53
C ASP A 75 -9.65 3.01 -6.18
N LEU A 76 -8.81 3.68 -5.38
CA LEU A 76 -7.73 4.53 -5.87
C LEU A 76 -6.78 3.78 -6.79
N THR A 77 -6.36 2.59 -6.37
CA THR A 77 -5.46 1.73 -7.15
C THR A 77 -6.08 1.35 -8.50
N ARG A 78 -7.38 1.01 -8.52
CA ARG A 78 -8.10 0.70 -9.77
C ARG A 78 -8.11 1.88 -10.73
N VAL A 79 -8.36 3.09 -10.22
CA VAL A 79 -8.32 4.32 -11.02
C VAL A 79 -6.91 4.60 -11.55
N ALA A 80 -5.88 4.42 -10.71
CA ALA A 80 -4.49 4.63 -11.07
C ALA A 80 -4.01 3.64 -12.15
N ASN A 81 -4.29 2.35 -12.00
CA ASN A 81 -3.95 1.34 -13.02
C ASN A 81 -4.68 1.63 -14.35
N ALA A 82 -5.97 1.98 -14.31
CA ALA A 82 -6.73 2.36 -15.50
C ALA A 82 -6.22 3.64 -16.20
N ALA A 83 -5.50 4.50 -15.50
CA ALA A 83 -4.83 5.67 -16.07
C ALA A 83 -3.49 5.30 -16.75
N LEU A 84 -2.81 4.25 -16.28
CA LEU A 84 -1.59 3.73 -16.89
C LEU A 84 -1.87 2.87 -18.13
N GLU A 85 -2.89 2.01 -18.06
CA GLU A 85 -3.26 1.10 -19.15
C GLU A 85 -3.67 1.80 -20.46
N SER A 86 -4.24 3.00 -20.36
CA SER A 86 -4.74 3.75 -21.53
C SER A 86 -4.53 5.25 -21.38
N GLU A 87 -4.19 5.91 -22.49
CA GLU A 87 -4.15 7.38 -22.58
C GLU A 87 -5.54 8.02 -22.53
N GLU A 88 -6.58 7.26 -22.85
CA GLU A 88 -7.96 7.74 -22.84
C GLU A 88 -8.37 8.17 -21.44
N ASN A 89 -8.77 9.45 -21.32
CA ASN A 89 -9.16 10.11 -20.08
C ASN A 89 -8.10 9.98 -18.97
N ARG A 90 -6.82 9.76 -19.31
CA ARG A 90 -5.74 9.58 -18.32
C ARG A 90 -5.66 10.75 -17.36
N THR A 91 -5.65 11.97 -17.89
CA THR A 91 -5.62 13.19 -17.08
C THR A 91 -6.86 13.31 -16.18
N GLU A 92 -8.04 12.99 -16.67
CA GLU A 92 -9.29 13.04 -15.88
C GLU A 92 -9.29 12.00 -14.74
N LYS A 93 -8.82 10.77 -15.01
CA LYS A 93 -8.63 9.73 -13.98
C LYS A 93 -7.59 10.15 -12.96
N ALA A 94 -6.48 10.74 -13.41
CA ALA A 94 -5.41 11.22 -12.55
C ALA A 94 -5.89 12.37 -11.64
N ASP A 95 -6.58 13.36 -12.19
CA ASP A 95 -7.18 14.46 -11.44
C ASP A 95 -8.21 13.95 -10.45
N CYS A 96 -8.98 12.92 -10.81
CA CYS A 96 -9.93 12.31 -9.89
C CYS A 96 -9.25 11.63 -8.69
N ALA A 97 -8.20 10.83 -8.92
CA ALA A 97 -7.45 10.20 -7.84
C ALA A 97 -6.76 11.24 -6.95
N ILE A 98 -6.14 12.27 -7.56
CA ILE A 98 -5.50 13.36 -6.83
C ILE A 98 -6.51 14.16 -6.00
N ALA A 99 -7.67 14.51 -6.55
CA ALA A 99 -8.71 15.21 -5.79
C ALA A 99 -9.18 14.40 -4.58
N GLN A 100 -9.38 13.09 -4.73
CA GLN A 100 -9.81 12.25 -3.61
C GLN A 100 -8.73 12.11 -2.52
N MET A 101 -7.48 11.96 -2.92
CA MET A 101 -6.34 11.94 -1.98
C MET A 101 -6.15 13.29 -1.29
N ALA A 102 -6.37 14.40 -2.00
CA ALA A 102 -6.27 15.75 -1.44
C ALA A 102 -7.31 15.96 -0.33
N THR A 103 -8.55 15.47 -0.49
CA THR A 103 -9.56 15.51 0.58
C THR A 103 -9.07 14.85 1.88
N TRP A 104 -8.39 13.71 1.78
CA TRP A 104 -7.81 13.03 2.95
C TRP A 104 -6.62 13.78 3.54
N ALA A 105 -5.78 14.36 2.67
CA ALA A 105 -4.62 15.14 3.07
C ALA A 105 -5.00 16.45 3.77
N GLU A 106 -6.04 17.15 3.29
CA GLU A 106 -6.58 18.39 3.87
C GLU A 106 -7.23 18.15 5.24
N ALA A 107 -7.88 17.00 5.42
CA ALA A 107 -8.42 16.56 6.71
C ALA A 107 -7.34 16.06 7.68
N ASP A 108 -6.08 16.03 7.25
CA ASP A 108 -4.94 15.48 7.99
C ASP A 108 -5.21 14.04 8.46
N ALA A 109 -5.69 13.17 7.55
CA ALA A 109 -5.95 11.77 7.84
C ALA A 109 -4.74 11.07 8.50
N PHE A 110 -5.02 10.12 9.39
CA PHE A 110 -4.04 9.41 10.24
C PHE A 110 -3.23 10.28 11.21
N SER A 111 -3.66 11.50 11.50
CA SER A 111 -3.00 12.37 12.50
C SER A 111 -3.21 11.92 13.94
N GLU A 112 -4.24 11.12 14.22
CA GLU A 112 -4.57 10.68 15.57
C GLU A 112 -4.57 9.14 15.67
N LEU A 113 -3.38 8.55 15.87
CA LEU A 113 -3.21 7.10 16.02
C LEU A 113 -3.23 6.70 17.50
N ASN A 114 -4.43 6.38 17.99
CA ASN A 114 -4.72 6.17 19.40
C ASN A 114 -4.44 4.74 19.91
N SER A 115 -3.73 3.91 19.13
CA SER A 115 -3.21 2.64 19.61
C SER A 115 -1.90 2.25 18.92
N ILE A 116 -1.12 1.39 19.58
CA ILE A 116 0.09 0.82 18.98
C ILE A 116 -0.24 -0.01 17.72
N GLY A 117 -1.38 -0.71 17.73
CA GLY A 117 -1.86 -1.47 16.59
C GLY A 117 -2.21 -0.60 15.38
N ALA A 118 -2.77 0.59 15.62
CA ALA A 118 -3.01 1.58 14.57
C ALA A 118 -1.69 2.07 13.96
N ASN A 119 -0.69 2.42 14.80
CA ASN A 119 0.65 2.80 14.34
C ASN A 119 1.32 1.72 13.49
N PHE A 120 1.24 0.46 13.91
CA PHE A 120 1.75 -0.66 13.11
C PHE A 120 1.04 -0.83 11.76
N SER A 121 -0.24 -0.47 11.70
CA SER A 121 -1.08 -0.75 10.54
C SER A 121 -0.93 0.29 9.43
N ILE A 122 -0.53 1.52 9.73
CA ILE A 122 -0.55 2.59 8.72
C ILE A 122 0.61 2.52 7.71
N GLY A 123 1.77 1.93 8.04
CA GLY A 123 2.91 1.85 7.11
C GLY A 123 2.56 1.24 5.75
N ALA A 124 1.83 0.12 5.75
CA ALA A 124 1.37 -0.54 4.52
C ALA A 124 0.32 0.29 3.75
N ARG A 125 -0.45 1.14 4.44
CA ARG A 125 -1.47 2.01 3.83
C ARG A 125 -0.84 3.25 3.21
N LEU A 126 0.15 3.83 3.88
CA LEU A 126 0.99 4.89 3.32
C LEU A 126 1.72 4.42 2.06
N ALA A 127 2.20 3.16 2.04
CA ALA A 127 2.74 2.55 0.82
C ALA A 127 1.71 2.52 -0.33
N GLY A 128 0.47 2.10 -0.05
CA GLY A 128 -0.62 2.10 -1.05
C GLY A 128 -0.94 3.50 -1.59
N PHE A 129 -1.04 4.51 -0.72
CA PHE A 129 -1.25 5.90 -1.13
C PHE A 129 -0.07 6.41 -1.97
N ALA A 130 1.17 6.20 -1.53
CA ALA A 130 2.34 6.66 -2.25
C ALA A 130 2.53 5.95 -3.61
N MET A 131 2.25 4.65 -3.69
CA MET A 131 2.23 3.92 -4.96
C MET A 131 1.16 4.46 -5.91
N THR A 132 -0.06 4.71 -5.42
CA THR A 132 -1.13 5.31 -6.23
C THR A 132 -0.69 6.69 -6.72
N TYR A 133 -0.21 7.55 -5.83
CA TYR A 133 0.23 8.90 -6.15
C TYR A 133 1.28 8.91 -7.26
N ARG A 134 2.32 8.07 -7.17
CA ARG A 134 3.38 7.98 -8.19
C ARG A 134 2.86 7.64 -9.58
N GLN A 135 1.77 6.86 -9.68
CA GLN A 135 1.18 6.50 -10.97
C GLN A 135 0.42 7.67 -11.61
N VAL A 136 -0.27 8.48 -10.82
CA VAL A 136 -1.20 9.50 -11.33
C VAL A 136 -0.65 10.93 -11.30
N ALA A 137 0.23 11.26 -10.35
CA ALA A 137 0.76 12.61 -10.16
C ALA A 137 1.41 13.23 -11.42
N PRO A 138 2.15 12.47 -12.26
CA PRO A 138 2.71 13.02 -13.51
C PRO A 138 1.66 13.50 -14.53
N TYR A 139 0.41 13.04 -14.42
CA TYR A 139 -0.66 13.32 -15.37
C TYR A 139 -1.72 14.28 -14.84
N SER A 140 -1.65 14.64 -13.56
CA SER A 140 -2.61 15.55 -12.93
C SER A 140 -2.33 17.02 -13.27
N THR A 141 -3.39 17.78 -13.44
CA THR A 141 -3.38 19.22 -13.72
C THR A 141 -3.41 20.10 -12.48
N ASP A 142 -3.57 19.52 -11.28
CA ASP A 142 -3.67 20.26 -10.02
C ASP A 142 -2.36 20.19 -9.20
N PRO A 143 -1.41 21.13 -9.41
CA PRO A 143 -0.18 21.17 -8.63
C PRO A 143 -0.40 21.51 -7.15
N GLN A 144 -1.50 22.18 -6.80
CA GLN A 144 -1.77 22.54 -5.41
C GLN A 144 -2.22 21.33 -4.61
N ALA A 145 -3.18 20.56 -5.14
CA ALA A 145 -3.60 19.29 -4.56
C ALA A 145 -2.42 18.32 -4.41
N ARG A 146 -1.55 18.24 -5.42
CA ARG A 146 -0.30 17.46 -5.34
C ARG A 146 0.58 17.88 -4.17
N GLN A 147 0.86 19.17 -4.02
CA GLN A 147 1.67 19.66 -2.90
C GLN A 147 1.05 19.32 -1.54
N VAL A 148 -0.29 19.46 -1.39
CA VAL A 148 -1.01 19.13 -0.15
C VAL A 148 -0.85 17.66 0.21
N ILE A 149 -0.96 16.76 -0.78
CA ILE A 149 -0.75 15.32 -0.59
C ILE A 149 0.70 15.01 -0.21
N GLU A 150 1.67 15.60 -0.91
CA GLU A 150 3.10 15.41 -0.63
C GLU A 150 3.47 15.87 0.79
N ASP A 151 2.88 16.97 1.27
CA ASP A 151 3.09 17.46 2.64
C ASP A 151 2.41 16.59 3.69
N TRP A 152 1.21 16.10 3.41
CA TRP A 152 0.52 15.15 4.28
C TRP A 152 1.29 13.82 4.41
N LEU A 153 1.66 13.20 3.29
CA LEU A 153 2.45 11.97 3.29
C LEU A 153 3.79 12.15 4.03
N GLY A 154 4.45 13.30 3.82
CA GLY A 154 5.68 13.67 4.53
C GLY A 154 5.51 13.65 6.04
N ARG A 155 4.50 14.35 6.59
CA ARG A 155 4.23 14.34 8.04
C ARG A 155 3.97 12.92 8.57
N ARG A 156 3.17 12.13 7.86
CA ARG A 156 2.84 10.76 8.28
C ARG A 156 4.04 9.82 8.31
N ILE A 157 5.00 9.97 7.39
CA ILE A 157 6.22 9.15 7.43
C ILE A 157 7.21 9.61 8.50
N ASP A 158 7.28 10.90 8.81
CA ASP A 158 8.12 11.41 9.90
C ASP A 158 7.65 10.87 11.26
N GLU A 159 6.33 10.89 11.47
CA GLU A 159 5.68 10.29 12.64
C GLU A 159 5.91 8.77 12.70
N GLN A 160 5.83 8.07 11.57
CA GLN A 160 6.15 6.64 11.50
C GLN A 160 7.61 6.33 11.83
N MET A 161 8.57 7.07 11.25
CA MET A 161 9.98 6.86 11.57
C MET A 161 10.24 7.03 13.07
N THR A 162 9.65 8.06 13.69
CA THR A 162 9.72 8.29 15.14
C THR A 162 9.14 7.11 15.92
N PHE A 163 7.92 6.70 15.59
CA PHE A 163 7.25 5.54 16.22
C PHE A 163 8.11 4.27 16.16
N TRP A 164 8.70 3.96 15.00
CA TRP A 164 9.51 2.76 14.82
C TRP A 164 10.82 2.77 15.62
N GLU A 165 11.38 3.95 15.89
CA GLU A 165 12.58 4.07 16.71
C GLU A 165 12.31 4.17 18.20
N GLU A 166 11.24 4.85 18.61
CA GLU A 166 10.99 5.17 20.01
C GLU A 166 10.01 4.19 20.69
N ASP A 167 8.91 3.83 20.01
CA ASP A 167 7.75 3.19 20.65
C ASP A 167 7.48 1.75 20.21
N ALA A 168 7.91 1.36 19.00
CA ALA A 168 7.66 0.03 18.47
C ALA A 168 8.31 -1.06 19.35
N THR A 169 7.60 -2.17 19.52
CA THR A 169 8.10 -3.29 20.32
C THR A 169 9.30 -3.95 19.67
N SER A 170 10.21 -4.53 20.47
CA SER A 170 11.44 -5.16 19.97
C SER A 170 11.19 -6.23 18.91
N GLY A 171 10.14 -7.03 19.06
CA GLY A 171 9.76 -8.03 18.05
C GLY A 171 9.17 -7.42 16.77
N ALA A 172 8.39 -6.34 16.86
CA ALA A 172 7.85 -5.69 15.67
C ALA A 172 8.96 -5.01 14.84
N LYS A 173 10.01 -4.50 15.50
CA LYS A 173 11.17 -3.87 14.83
C LYS A 173 11.97 -4.81 13.94
N THR A 174 11.77 -6.12 14.06
CA THR A 174 12.49 -7.16 13.31
C THR A 174 11.55 -8.01 12.45
N GLY A 175 10.34 -7.52 12.21
CA GLY A 175 9.31 -8.24 11.46
C GLY A 175 8.69 -7.45 10.29
N ASN A 176 7.75 -8.11 9.64
CA ASN A 176 7.04 -7.70 8.43
C ASN A 176 6.46 -6.28 8.50
N LEU A 177 5.93 -5.87 9.66
CA LEU A 177 5.30 -4.55 9.82
C LEU A 177 6.32 -3.42 9.63
N ARG A 178 7.56 -3.60 10.09
CA ARG A 178 8.65 -2.66 9.80
C ARG A 178 9.00 -2.67 8.32
N GLY A 179 8.94 -3.83 7.66
CA GLY A 179 9.13 -3.95 6.21
C GLY A 179 8.11 -3.11 5.44
N TRP A 180 6.83 -3.22 5.78
CA TRP A 180 5.77 -2.42 5.17
C TRP A 180 5.94 -0.92 5.42
N ALA A 181 6.37 -0.53 6.61
CA ALA A 181 6.73 0.86 6.89
C ALA A 181 7.94 1.31 6.06
N ALA A 182 8.98 0.48 5.92
CA ALA A 182 10.14 0.77 5.08
C ALA A 182 9.77 1.01 3.61
N LEU A 183 8.80 0.25 3.08
CA LEU A 183 8.26 0.48 1.74
C LEU A 183 7.54 1.84 1.66
N GLY A 184 6.63 2.14 2.60
CA GLY A 184 5.92 3.41 2.64
C GLY A 184 6.86 4.63 2.75
N VAL A 185 7.82 4.56 3.66
CA VAL A 185 8.84 5.60 3.87
C VAL A 185 9.74 5.74 2.64
N ASN A 186 10.11 4.64 1.95
CA ASN A 186 10.88 4.72 0.70
C ASN A 186 10.16 5.56 -0.36
N LEU A 187 8.90 5.21 -0.60
CA LEU A 187 8.09 5.78 -1.66
C LEU A 187 7.85 7.26 -1.43
N VAL A 188 7.48 7.65 -0.21
CA VAL A 188 7.29 9.05 0.15
C VAL A 188 8.63 9.81 0.16
N GLY A 189 9.71 9.17 0.62
CA GLY A 189 11.05 9.73 0.55
C GLY A 189 11.47 10.05 -0.89
N GLN A 190 11.13 9.18 -1.85
CA GLN A 190 11.36 9.44 -3.27
C GLN A 190 10.48 10.59 -3.79
N ILE A 191 9.18 10.59 -3.46
CA ILE A 191 8.25 11.67 -3.85
C ILE A 191 8.78 13.04 -3.40
N ARG A 192 9.26 13.15 -2.17
CA ARG A 192 9.72 14.41 -1.55
C ARG A 192 11.21 14.70 -1.75
N ASN A 193 11.97 13.80 -2.38
CA ASN A 193 13.43 13.84 -2.40
C ASN A 193 14.06 13.96 -1.00
N ASP A 194 13.50 13.24 -0.02
CA ASP A 194 13.95 13.27 1.37
C ASP A 194 15.08 12.23 1.61
N PRO A 195 16.33 12.67 1.83
CA PRO A 195 17.45 11.76 2.03
C PRO A 195 17.41 11.02 3.38
N VAL A 196 16.75 11.57 4.40
CA VAL A 196 16.61 10.94 5.72
C VAL A 196 15.66 9.77 5.61
N ALA A 197 14.48 9.99 5.02
CA ALA A 197 13.48 8.93 4.77
C ALA A 197 14.06 7.79 3.92
N LEU A 198 14.75 8.13 2.81
CA LEU A 198 15.38 7.14 1.94
C LEU A 198 16.45 6.31 2.69
N SER A 199 17.25 6.95 3.55
CA SER A 199 18.28 6.25 4.33
C SER A 199 17.67 5.38 5.43
N TRP A 200 16.60 5.84 6.09
CA TRP A 200 15.88 5.05 7.10
C TRP A 200 15.24 3.81 6.49
N SER A 201 14.64 3.95 5.30
CA SER A 201 14.08 2.84 4.54
C SER A 201 15.16 1.83 4.13
N GLN A 202 16.26 2.31 3.55
CA GLN A 202 17.39 1.46 3.17
C GLN A 202 17.95 0.67 4.36
N TRP A 203 18.13 1.34 5.51
CA TRP A 203 18.60 0.69 6.73
C TRP A 203 17.59 -0.35 7.23
N SER A 204 16.30 -0.02 7.28
CA SER A 204 15.26 -0.93 7.74
C SER A 204 15.15 -2.17 6.86
N ALA A 205 15.18 -2.01 5.53
CA ALA A 205 15.16 -3.14 4.61
C ALA A 205 16.43 -4.01 4.73
N THR A 206 17.60 -3.38 4.92
CA THR A 206 18.87 -4.06 5.17
C THR A 206 18.83 -4.87 6.46
N LEU A 207 18.37 -4.27 7.55
CA LEU A 207 18.23 -4.91 8.85
C LEU A 207 17.41 -6.20 8.74
N LEU A 208 16.20 -6.10 8.16
CA LEU A 208 15.28 -7.23 8.07
C LEU A 208 15.82 -8.37 7.20
N GLN A 209 16.46 -8.05 6.06
CA GLN A 209 17.07 -9.07 5.21
C GLN A 209 18.25 -9.76 5.93
N CYS A 210 19.08 -9.00 6.63
CA CYS A 210 20.25 -9.53 7.34
C CYS A 210 19.90 -10.34 8.59
N GLU A 211 18.66 -10.25 9.08
CA GLU A 211 18.16 -11.09 10.17
C GLU A 211 17.70 -12.48 9.70
N ALA A 212 17.58 -12.70 8.39
CA ALA A 212 17.23 -14.01 7.87
C ALA A 212 18.24 -15.08 8.28
N ASN A 213 17.72 -16.25 8.67
CA ASN A 213 18.53 -17.42 8.91
C ASN A 213 19.27 -17.85 7.63
N PRO A 214 20.29 -18.73 7.74
CA PRO A 214 21.03 -19.23 6.59
C PRO A 214 20.15 -19.90 5.52
N ASP A 215 18.99 -20.47 5.89
CA ASP A 215 18.03 -21.08 4.97
C ASP A 215 17.07 -20.07 4.31
N GLY A 216 17.03 -18.82 4.77
CA GLY A 216 16.11 -17.79 4.30
C GLY A 216 14.85 -17.59 5.14
N SER A 217 14.62 -18.41 6.17
CA SER A 217 13.52 -18.21 7.11
C SER A 217 13.73 -16.92 7.93
N LEU A 218 12.65 -16.17 8.16
CA LEU A 218 12.69 -14.95 8.97
C LEU A 218 12.41 -15.30 10.44
N PRO A 219 13.36 -15.14 11.37
CA PRO A 219 13.21 -15.63 12.75
C PRO A 219 12.00 -15.07 13.49
N GLN A 220 11.63 -13.82 13.22
CA GLN A 220 10.47 -13.21 13.86
C GLN A 220 9.14 -13.77 13.34
N GLU A 221 9.08 -14.12 12.05
CA GLU A 221 7.88 -14.71 11.43
C GLU A 221 7.74 -16.19 11.76
N MET A 222 8.85 -16.89 11.95
CA MET A 222 8.85 -18.30 12.37
C MET A 222 8.29 -18.53 13.79
N ARG A 223 8.11 -17.47 14.60
CA ARG A 223 7.52 -17.53 15.94
C ARG A 223 6.00 -17.47 15.94
N ARG A 224 5.35 -17.41 14.78
CA ARG A 224 3.92 -17.08 14.64
C ARG A 224 3.01 -18.31 14.64
N GLY A 225 3.45 -19.41 15.26
CA GLY A 225 2.70 -20.67 15.34
C GLY A 225 2.28 -21.15 13.95
N LYS A 226 1.03 -21.59 13.81
CA LYS A 226 0.42 -21.94 12.52
C LYS A 226 0.44 -20.84 11.45
N TYR A 227 0.71 -19.58 11.79
CA TYR A 227 0.82 -18.48 10.81
C TYR A 227 2.26 -18.18 10.38
N ALA A 228 3.24 -19.02 10.70
CA ALA A 228 4.64 -18.75 10.37
C ALA A 228 4.87 -18.54 8.86
N LEU A 229 4.36 -19.44 8.01
CA LEU A 229 4.44 -19.29 6.56
C LEU A 229 3.63 -18.10 6.02
N HIS A 230 2.44 -17.86 6.56
CA HIS A 230 1.62 -16.70 6.23
C HIS A 230 2.41 -15.39 6.46
N TYR A 231 3.12 -15.30 7.59
CA TYR A 231 3.90 -14.12 7.93
C TYR A 231 5.21 -14.01 7.15
N GLN A 232 5.84 -15.13 6.79
CA GLN A 232 6.96 -15.15 5.84
C GLN A 232 6.53 -14.53 4.50
N LEU A 233 5.40 -14.97 3.93
CA LEU A 233 4.84 -14.41 2.69
C LEU A 233 4.55 -12.91 2.82
N HIS A 234 3.94 -12.51 3.95
CA HIS A 234 3.62 -11.12 4.21
C HIS A 234 4.85 -10.22 4.34
N ALA A 235 5.98 -10.77 4.80
CA ALA A 235 7.25 -10.06 4.96
C ALA A 235 8.03 -9.92 3.64
N VAL A 236 7.98 -10.93 2.76
CA VAL A 236 8.70 -10.93 1.48
C VAL A 236 8.26 -9.76 0.60
N ALA A 237 6.95 -9.49 0.54
CA ALA A 237 6.37 -8.49 -0.35
C ALA A 237 7.02 -7.10 -0.23
N PRO A 238 7.01 -6.43 0.95
CA PRO A 238 7.64 -5.12 1.06
C PRO A 238 9.17 -5.16 0.93
N MET A 239 9.84 -6.27 1.27
CA MET A 239 11.30 -6.40 1.12
C MET A 239 11.72 -6.42 -0.34
N VAL A 240 11.02 -7.19 -1.18
CA VAL A 240 11.26 -7.26 -2.62
C VAL A 240 11.06 -5.89 -3.25
N LEU A 241 9.90 -5.27 -3.03
CA LEU A 241 9.58 -3.97 -3.63
C LEU A 241 10.56 -2.88 -3.17
N THR A 242 10.88 -2.84 -1.88
CA THR A 242 11.84 -1.84 -1.37
C THR A 242 13.23 -2.06 -1.99
N THR A 243 13.67 -3.30 -2.17
CA THR A 243 14.96 -3.61 -2.83
C THR A 243 14.97 -3.17 -4.28
N LEU A 244 13.89 -3.41 -5.03
CA LEU A 244 13.76 -2.97 -6.42
C LEU A 244 13.78 -1.45 -6.54
N LEU A 245 13.05 -0.75 -5.68
CA LEU A 245 13.04 0.70 -5.65
C LEU A 245 14.42 1.26 -5.32
N LEU A 246 15.10 0.70 -4.31
CA LEU A 246 16.45 1.10 -3.94
C LEU A 246 17.47 0.84 -5.06
N GLU A 247 17.36 -0.28 -5.78
CA GLU A 247 18.17 -0.56 -6.98
C GLU A 247 17.98 0.54 -8.03
N GLN A 248 16.73 0.85 -8.40
CA GLN A 248 16.39 1.90 -9.36
C GLN A 248 16.83 3.31 -8.91
N GLN A 249 16.93 3.53 -7.59
CA GLN A 249 17.38 4.78 -6.97
C GLN A 249 18.91 4.87 -6.85
N GLY A 250 19.68 3.86 -7.28
CA GLY A 250 21.13 3.82 -7.11
C GLY A 250 21.59 3.61 -5.66
N ARG A 251 20.70 3.09 -4.81
CA ARG A 251 20.90 2.79 -3.37
C ARG A 251 20.80 1.29 -3.10
N SER A 252 21.26 0.49 -4.06
CA SER A 252 21.09 -0.96 -4.05
C SER A 252 21.50 -1.60 -2.72
N ILE A 253 20.64 -2.50 -2.26
CA ILE A 253 20.94 -3.46 -1.19
C ILE A 253 20.94 -4.89 -1.75
N LYS A 254 21.00 -5.06 -3.08
CA LYS A 254 21.06 -6.38 -3.68
C LYS A 254 22.36 -7.08 -3.26
N GLY A 255 22.22 -8.35 -2.87
CA GLY A 255 23.33 -9.21 -2.51
C GLY A 255 23.96 -9.00 -1.13
N ILE A 256 23.41 -8.11 -0.31
CA ILE A 256 23.83 -7.99 1.10
C ILE A 256 23.59 -9.30 1.86
N CYS A 257 24.36 -9.50 2.93
CA CYS A 257 24.16 -10.60 3.87
C CYS A 257 24.03 -11.96 3.17
N ASP A 258 24.97 -12.21 2.23
CA ASP A 258 25.11 -13.41 1.42
C ASP A 258 23.94 -13.69 0.45
N ASN A 259 23.40 -12.64 -0.20
CA ASN A 259 22.17 -12.68 -1.01
C ASN A 259 20.93 -13.05 -0.19
N ALA A 260 20.74 -12.38 0.96
CA ALA A 260 19.64 -12.70 1.88
C ALA A 260 18.25 -12.66 1.23
N LEU A 261 17.95 -11.67 0.38
CA LEU A 261 16.65 -11.59 -0.31
C LEU A 261 16.36 -12.84 -1.15
N ASP A 262 17.33 -13.32 -1.92
CA ASP A 262 17.16 -14.49 -2.78
C ASP A 262 16.94 -15.76 -1.92
N ARG A 263 17.62 -15.88 -0.77
CA ARG A 263 17.37 -16.97 0.18
C ARG A 263 15.98 -16.89 0.80
N ILE A 264 15.53 -15.70 1.21
CA ILE A 264 14.19 -15.47 1.75
C ILE A 264 13.13 -15.89 0.73
N VAL A 265 13.29 -15.50 -0.54
CA VAL A 265 12.37 -15.89 -1.62
C VAL A 265 12.43 -17.40 -1.85
N ALA A 266 13.62 -18.00 -1.92
CA ALA A 266 13.77 -19.44 -2.12
C ALA A 266 13.11 -20.24 -0.99
N PHE A 267 13.31 -19.86 0.27
CA PHE A 267 12.63 -20.46 1.43
C PHE A 267 11.12 -20.38 1.27
N THR A 268 10.61 -19.19 0.98
CA THR A 268 9.16 -18.92 0.85
C THR A 268 8.52 -19.79 -0.23
N ILE A 269 9.13 -19.84 -1.42
CA ILE A 269 8.59 -20.61 -2.54
C ILE A 269 8.70 -22.13 -2.30
N ALA A 270 9.79 -22.60 -1.72
CA ALA A 270 9.94 -24.02 -1.41
C ALA A 270 8.94 -24.47 -0.35
N ASP A 271 8.73 -23.66 0.70
CA ASP A 271 7.85 -24.03 1.81
C ASP A 271 6.36 -23.99 1.43
N LEU A 272 5.98 -23.27 0.36
CA LEU A 272 4.63 -23.33 -0.22
C LEU A 272 4.26 -24.71 -0.81
N GLU A 273 5.20 -25.65 -0.96
CA GLU A 273 4.87 -27.01 -1.41
C GLU A 273 4.13 -27.82 -0.34
N ALA A 274 4.54 -27.69 0.93
CA ALA A 274 4.04 -28.55 2.01
C ALA A 274 3.98 -27.90 3.41
N GLY A 275 4.56 -26.72 3.61
CA GLY A 275 4.62 -26.03 4.91
C GLY A 275 5.54 -26.69 5.95
N GLU A 276 6.27 -27.74 5.58
CA GLU A 276 7.07 -28.55 6.51
C GLU A 276 8.24 -27.76 7.12
N ALA A 277 8.83 -26.81 6.39
CA ALA A 277 9.99 -26.07 6.88
C ALA A 277 9.57 -25.07 7.97
N SER A 278 8.49 -24.32 7.77
CA SER A 278 7.95 -23.44 8.81
C SER A 278 7.26 -24.20 9.95
N GLU A 279 6.66 -25.36 9.71
CA GLU A 279 6.19 -26.27 10.77
C GLU A 279 7.35 -26.72 11.65
N ALA A 280 8.51 -27.06 11.07
CA ALA A 280 9.69 -27.45 11.85
C ALA A 280 10.21 -26.35 12.78
N TYR A 281 10.02 -25.07 12.42
CA TYR A 281 10.35 -23.94 13.29
C TYR A 281 9.28 -23.66 14.35
N SER A 282 8.01 -23.65 13.93
CA SER A 282 6.90 -23.19 14.77
C SER A 282 6.32 -24.28 15.67
N GLY A 283 6.50 -25.54 15.31
CA GLY A 283 5.92 -26.70 15.98
C GLY A 283 4.43 -26.92 15.70
N GLU A 284 3.86 -26.20 14.73
CA GLU A 284 2.43 -26.26 14.38
C GLU A 284 2.25 -26.46 12.87
N SER A 285 1.22 -27.22 12.48
CA SER A 285 0.78 -27.28 11.09
C SER A 285 0.38 -25.88 10.63
N GLN A 286 0.82 -25.49 9.43
CA GLN A 286 0.62 -24.14 8.92
C GLN A 286 -0.80 -23.91 8.43
N SER A 287 -1.31 -22.69 8.55
CA SER A 287 -2.71 -22.33 8.24
C SER A 287 -3.12 -22.62 6.78
N LEU A 288 -2.15 -22.56 5.85
CA LEU A 288 -2.35 -22.89 4.44
C LEU A 288 -2.48 -24.41 4.19
N PHE A 289 -2.22 -25.24 5.20
CA PHE A 289 -2.20 -26.70 5.12
C PHE A 289 -3.03 -27.39 6.22
N ASP A 290 -3.60 -26.64 7.18
CA ASP A 290 -4.49 -27.15 8.22
C ASP A 290 -5.99 -27.03 7.86
N GLY A 291 -6.30 -26.46 6.69
CA GLY A 291 -7.65 -26.23 6.18
C GLY A 291 -8.33 -24.96 6.70
N THR A 292 -7.59 -24.06 7.35
CA THR A 292 -8.13 -22.79 7.86
C THR A 292 -7.86 -21.59 6.94
N ASP A 293 -6.95 -21.71 5.98
CA ASP A 293 -6.56 -20.66 5.05
C ASP A 293 -6.21 -21.25 3.68
N GLU A 294 -6.30 -20.43 2.63
CA GLU A 294 -5.93 -20.81 1.25
C GLU A 294 -4.98 -19.76 0.67
N LEU A 295 -4.04 -20.18 -0.17
CA LEU A 295 -3.13 -19.25 -0.83
C LEU A 295 -3.87 -18.44 -1.89
N GLU A 296 -3.91 -17.13 -1.74
CA GLU A 296 -4.54 -16.19 -2.67
C GLU A 296 -3.51 -15.46 -3.53
N SER A 297 -3.87 -15.13 -4.79
CA SER A 297 -2.96 -14.49 -5.76
C SER A 297 -2.30 -13.21 -5.24
N PHE A 298 -2.98 -12.40 -4.43
CA PHE A 298 -2.40 -11.16 -3.92
C PHE A 298 -1.20 -11.40 -2.99
N GLN A 299 -1.14 -12.55 -2.31
CA GLN A 299 -0.01 -12.92 -1.45
C GLN A 299 1.26 -13.22 -2.26
N MET A 300 1.10 -13.50 -3.56
CA MET A 300 2.19 -13.76 -4.51
C MET A 300 2.52 -12.55 -5.39
N ALA A 301 1.84 -11.41 -5.21
CA ALA A 301 1.93 -10.30 -6.14
C ALA A 301 3.35 -9.70 -6.27
N TRP A 302 4.18 -9.86 -5.24
CA TRP A 302 5.58 -9.42 -5.24
C TRP A 302 6.47 -10.15 -6.25
N LEU A 303 6.05 -11.28 -6.81
CA LEU A 303 6.83 -12.06 -7.76
C LEU A 303 7.23 -11.26 -9.00
N GLU A 304 6.35 -10.41 -9.54
CA GLU A 304 6.68 -9.60 -10.73
C GLU A 304 7.85 -8.66 -10.44
N ALA A 305 7.85 -8.00 -9.28
CA ALA A 305 8.95 -7.14 -8.85
C ALA A 305 10.24 -7.93 -8.60
N TYR A 306 10.13 -9.13 -8.02
CA TYR A 306 11.28 -9.99 -7.78
C TYR A 306 11.90 -10.48 -9.10
N LEU A 307 11.09 -10.84 -10.09
CA LEU A 307 11.57 -11.30 -11.39
C LEU A 307 12.30 -10.19 -12.18
N VAL A 308 12.00 -8.91 -11.91
CA VAL A 308 12.81 -7.78 -12.40
C VAL A 308 14.18 -7.74 -11.73
N LEU A 309 14.26 -7.99 -10.41
CA LEU A 309 15.52 -8.01 -9.67
C LEU A 309 16.40 -9.23 -10.02
N SER A 310 15.78 -10.40 -10.09
CA SER A 310 16.43 -11.72 -10.18
C SER A 310 15.65 -12.60 -11.18
N PRO A 311 15.89 -12.44 -12.50
CA PRO A 311 15.19 -13.21 -13.53
C PRO A 311 15.37 -14.72 -13.34
N ASN A 312 14.26 -15.45 -13.32
CA ASN A 312 14.22 -16.90 -13.12
C ASN A 312 13.05 -17.52 -13.92
N PRO A 313 13.30 -18.23 -15.03
CA PRO A 313 12.25 -18.80 -15.88
C PRO A 313 11.34 -19.82 -15.17
N ASP A 314 11.87 -20.60 -14.24
CA ASP A 314 11.09 -21.61 -13.52
C ASP A 314 10.12 -20.94 -12.54
N LEU A 315 10.59 -19.90 -11.84
CA LEU A 315 9.75 -19.10 -10.95
C LEU A 315 8.71 -18.26 -11.72
N ASP A 316 9.09 -17.76 -12.90
CA ASP A 316 8.17 -17.05 -13.80
C ASP A 316 7.04 -17.97 -14.29
N ALA A 317 7.37 -19.20 -14.70
CA ALA A 317 6.36 -20.22 -15.05
C ALA A 317 5.50 -20.63 -13.84
N TYR A 318 6.08 -20.68 -12.64
CA TYR A 318 5.31 -20.91 -11.41
C TYR A 318 4.31 -19.78 -11.13
N ALA A 319 4.70 -18.52 -11.38
CA ALA A 319 3.86 -17.34 -11.19
C ALA A 319 2.60 -17.33 -12.06
N ASP A 320 2.62 -17.98 -13.23
CA ASP A 320 1.47 -18.10 -14.14
C ASP A 320 0.23 -18.73 -13.49
N GLN A 321 0.41 -19.54 -12.44
CA GLN A 321 -0.69 -20.15 -11.68
C GLN A 321 -1.51 -19.12 -10.89
N PHE A 322 -0.90 -17.97 -10.57
CA PHE A 322 -1.50 -16.94 -9.71
C PHE A 322 -1.82 -15.65 -10.48
N ARG A 323 -1.31 -15.49 -11.71
CA ARG A 323 -1.55 -14.30 -12.54
C ARG A 323 -3.05 -14.14 -12.86
N PRO A 324 -3.57 -12.89 -12.89
CA PRO A 324 -2.86 -11.62 -12.69
C PRO A 324 -2.48 -11.36 -11.23
N LEU A 325 -1.29 -10.81 -11.04
CA LEU A 325 -0.70 -10.53 -9.73
C LEU A 325 -0.97 -9.08 -9.34
N SER A 326 -1.84 -8.86 -8.35
CA SER A 326 -2.26 -7.52 -7.94
C SER A 326 -2.41 -7.38 -6.43
N HIS A 327 -1.98 -6.24 -5.89
CA HIS A 327 -2.11 -5.93 -4.46
C HIS A 327 -2.20 -4.40 -4.27
N SER A 328 -3.29 -3.89 -3.67
CA SER A 328 -3.53 -2.43 -3.55
C SER A 328 -2.44 -1.69 -2.78
N LYS A 329 -1.94 -2.25 -1.68
CA LYS A 329 -0.81 -1.67 -0.90
C LYS A 329 0.53 -1.66 -1.65
N MET A 330 0.61 -2.34 -2.80
CA MET A 330 1.75 -2.35 -3.71
C MET A 330 1.43 -1.61 -5.02
N GLY A 331 0.33 -0.86 -5.08
CA GLY A 331 -0.06 -0.09 -6.26
C GLY A 331 -0.89 -0.83 -7.29
N GLY A 332 -1.36 -2.04 -7.00
CA GLY A 332 -2.28 -2.79 -7.86
C GLY A 332 -1.58 -3.79 -8.76
N ASP A 333 -1.93 -3.79 -10.04
CA ASP A 333 -1.39 -4.71 -11.03
C ASP A 333 0.13 -4.60 -11.12
N GLN A 334 0.83 -5.65 -10.69
CA GLN A 334 2.29 -5.65 -10.61
C GLN A 334 2.92 -5.88 -11.99
N ALA A 335 2.26 -6.59 -12.90
CA ALA A 335 2.74 -6.71 -14.26
C ALA A 335 2.70 -5.33 -14.93
N LEU A 336 1.62 -4.57 -14.78
CA LEU A 336 1.52 -3.21 -15.32
C LEU A 336 2.63 -2.28 -14.79
N LEU A 337 2.96 -2.37 -13.50
CA LEU A 337 3.95 -1.51 -12.86
C LEU A 337 5.39 -1.86 -13.20
N TRP A 338 5.66 -3.13 -13.51
CA TRP A 338 7.02 -3.66 -13.66
C TRP A 338 7.32 -4.21 -15.07
N ALA A 339 6.33 -4.28 -15.97
CA ALA A 339 6.50 -4.70 -17.36
C ALA A 339 7.23 -3.63 -18.19
N SER A 340 8.51 -3.44 -17.91
CA SER A 340 9.62 -3.12 -18.81
C SER A 340 10.76 -2.51 -17.98
N PRO A 341 12.02 -2.94 -18.18
CA PRO A 341 13.12 -1.99 -18.09
C PRO A 341 12.84 -0.95 -19.18
N ILE A 342 12.55 0.29 -18.80
CA ILE A 342 12.71 1.40 -19.75
C ILE A 342 14.11 1.24 -20.33
N GLY A 343 14.14 1.12 -21.66
CA GLY A 343 15.33 0.76 -22.41
C GLY A 343 16.57 1.51 -21.95
N SER A 344 17.67 0.78 -21.93
CA SER A 344 18.97 1.31 -22.28
C SER A 344 18.91 1.92 -23.68
N ASP A 345 18.41 3.14 -23.80
CA ASP A 345 18.53 3.97 -24.99
C ASP A 345 19.07 5.34 -24.58
N GLY A 346 20.39 5.51 -24.78
CA GLY A 346 21.04 6.80 -25.02
C GLY A 346 21.64 7.52 -23.82
#